data_AF-A0A235B9N8-F1
#
_entry.id   AF-A0A235B9N8-F1
#
_cell.length_a   1.000
_cell.length_b   1.000
_cell.length_c   1.000
_cell.angle_alpha   90.00
_cell.angle_beta   90.00
_cell.angle_gamma   90.00
#
_symmetry.space_group_name_H-M   'P 1'
#
loop_
_entity.id
_entity.type
_entity.pdbx_description
1 polymer ?
#
loop_
_entity_poly.entity_id
_entity_poly.type
_entity_poly.pdbx_seq_one_letter_code
_entity_poly.pdbx_strand_id
1 'polypeptide(L)'
;MPRSWSADEDRSLLQWVTNCRKIGMTRKQTFEMVAEKLNRSENACYARWKKIVKRVRDVESSGSPRHKKGAEMEKEPQSIRNRMDELEQITRTNHDQLDRLLKENRKLREEMKFFEQLLMEEYQLLVHLLSNKNRNARIHQLESRNSGEA
;
A
#
# COMPACT_ATOMS: atom_id res chain seq x y z
N MET A 1 -28.63 38.48 23.36
CA MET A 1 -27.61 38.90 22.35
C MET A 1 -27.16 37.68 21.57
N PRO A 2 -27.22 37.65 20.23
CA PRO A 2 -26.68 36.51 19.47
C PRO A 2 -25.16 36.44 19.67
N ARG A 3 -24.67 35.31 20.17
CA ARG A 3 -23.24 35.05 20.40
C ARG A 3 -22.49 35.15 19.07
N SER A 4 -21.47 36.01 19.02
CA SER A 4 -20.62 36.15 17.84
C SER A 4 -19.78 34.90 17.62
N TRP A 5 -19.52 34.59 16.35
CA TRP A 5 -18.64 33.49 15.96
C TRP A 5 -17.18 33.85 16.27
N SER A 6 -16.49 32.99 17.03
CA SER A 6 -15.05 33.13 17.23
C SER A 6 -14.26 32.48 16.09
N ALA A 7 -12.99 32.88 15.93
CA ALA A 7 -12.10 32.26 14.95
C ALA A 7 -11.83 30.77 15.28
N ASP A 8 -11.82 30.39 16.55
CA ASP A 8 -11.67 28.99 16.99
C ASP A 8 -12.89 28.13 16.66
N GLU A 9 -14.09 28.71 16.78
CA GLU A 9 -15.33 28.05 16.38
C GLU A 9 -15.38 27.83 14.87
N ASP A 10 -14.90 28.81 14.08
CA ASP A 10 -14.80 28.68 12.62
C ASP A 10 -13.81 27.58 12.20
N ARG A 11 -12.65 27.50 12.87
CA ARG A 11 -11.65 26.44 12.65
C ARG A 11 -12.22 25.06 12.98
N SER A 12 -12.83 24.93 14.15
CA SER A 12 -13.46 23.68 14.60
C SER A 12 -14.59 23.24 13.67
N LEU A 13 -15.43 24.19 13.22
CA LEU A 13 -16.51 23.95 12.25
C LEU A 13 -15.96 23.37 10.93
N LEU A 14 -14.90 23.97 10.38
CA LEU A 14 -14.28 23.47 9.14
C LEU A 14 -13.64 22.09 9.34
N GLN A 15 -12.93 21.89 10.43
CA GLN A 15 -12.27 20.62 10.74
C GLN A 15 -13.29 19.49 10.88
N TRP A 16 -14.39 19.70 11.59
CA TRP A 16 -15.41 18.67 11.77
C TRP A 16 -16.17 18.40 10.48
N VAL A 17 -16.58 19.44 9.73
CA VAL A 17 -17.28 19.24 8.45
C VAL A 17 -16.41 18.50 7.43
N THR A 18 -15.10 18.79 7.38
CA THR A 18 -14.17 18.06 6.50
C THR A 18 -13.98 16.61 6.95
N ASN A 19 -13.90 16.35 8.26
CA ASN A 19 -13.80 15.00 8.80
C ASN A 19 -15.08 14.17 8.51
N CYS A 20 -16.26 14.74 8.73
CA CYS A 20 -17.54 14.08 8.42
C CYS A 20 -17.66 13.70 6.94
N ARG A 21 -17.18 14.57 6.05
CA ARG A 21 -17.18 14.31 4.60
C ARG A 21 -16.26 13.16 4.22
N LYS A 22 -15.11 13.01 4.90
CA LYS A 22 -14.19 11.86 4.68
C LYS A 22 -14.81 10.54 5.10
N ILE A 23 -15.64 10.55 6.14
CA ILE A 23 -16.34 9.36 6.67
C ILE A 23 -17.60 9.03 5.83
N GLY A 24 -17.98 9.88 4.88
CA GLY A 24 -19.16 9.68 4.03
C GLY A 24 -20.49 9.98 4.72
N MET A 25 -20.47 10.77 5.80
CA MET A 25 -21.70 11.15 6.50
C MET A 25 -22.59 12.04 5.64
N THR A 26 -23.91 11.88 5.81
CA THR A 26 -24.87 12.75 5.14
C THR A 26 -24.80 14.17 5.70
N ARG A 27 -25.24 15.13 4.90
CA ARG A 27 -25.21 16.55 5.27
C ARG A 27 -25.96 16.84 6.58
N LYS A 28 -27.13 16.24 6.77
CA LYS A 28 -27.95 16.43 7.99
C LYS A 28 -27.19 15.95 9.23
N GLN A 29 -26.69 14.72 9.20
CA GLN A 29 -25.90 14.13 10.28
C GLN A 29 -24.63 14.94 10.60
N THR A 30 -23.99 15.47 9.56
CA THR A 30 -22.78 16.29 9.71
C THR A 30 -23.08 17.55 10.53
N PHE A 31 -24.11 18.31 10.16
CA PHE A 31 -24.41 19.57 10.84
C PHE A 31 -25.14 19.38 12.17
N GLU A 32 -25.86 18.27 12.38
CA GLU A 32 -26.45 17.88 13.65
C GLU A 32 -25.37 17.59 14.70
N MET A 33 -24.37 16.75 14.37
CA MET A 33 -23.24 16.47 15.26
C MET A 33 -22.39 17.73 15.55
N VAL A 34 -22.15 18.55 14.54
CA VAL A 34 -21.37 19.79 14.71
C VAL A 34 -22.14 20.83 15.54
N ALA A 35 -23.46 20.90 15.38
CA ALA A 35 -24.34 21.73 16.19
C ALA A 35 -24.27 21.36 17.68
N GLU A 36 -24.32 20.06 18.00
CA GLU A 36 -24.14 19.58 19.38
C GLU A 36 -22.78 19.98 19.95
N LYS A 37 -21.71 19.77 19.18
CA LYS A 37 -20.34 20.05 19.64
C LYS A 37 -20.02 21.54 19.80
N LEU A 38 -20.62 22.41 18.99
CA LEU A 38 -20.47 23.88 19.10
C LEU A 38 -21.54 24.52 20.00
N ASN A 39 -22.49 23.73 20.53
CA ASN A 39 -23.67 24.20 21.25
C ASN A 39 -24.41 25.32 20.49
N ARG A 40 -24.65 25.09 19.19
CA ARG A 40 -25.33 26.03 18.28
C ARG A 40 -26.36 25.29 17.43
N SER A 41 -27.27 26.01 16.77
CA SER A 41 -28.24 25.38 15.87
C SER A 41 -27.60 24.91 14.57
N GLU A 42 -28.11 23.81 14.00
CA GLU A 42 -27.70 23.23 12.71
C GLU A 42 -27.66 24.31 11.60
N ASN A 43 -28.73 25.12 11.55
CA ASN A 43 -28.88 26.19 10.57
C ASN A 43 -27.82 27.28 10.72
N ALA A 44 -27.40 27.60 11.96
CA ALA A 44 -26.34 28.59 12.20
C ALA A 44 -24.97 28.06 11.75
N CYS A 45 -24.67 26.79 12.03
CA CYS A 45 -23.44 26.12 11.58
C CYS A 45 -23.37 26.04 10.06
N TYR A 46 -24.46 25.64 9.40
CA TYR A 46 -24.52 25.58 7.94
C TYR A 46 -24.37 26.96 7.30
N ALA A 47 -25.10 27.97 7.80
CA ALA A 47 -25.02 29.33 7.28
C ALA A 47 -23.62 29.92 7.47
N ARG A 48 -22.96 29.64 8.60
CA ARG A 48 -21.58 30.07 8.84
C ARG A 48 -20.60 29.37 7.91
N TRP A 49 -20.67 28.04 7.79
CA TRP A 49 -19.83 27.26 6.89
C TRP A 49 -19.94 27.75 5.44
N LYS A 50 -21.16 27.98 4.95
CA LYS A 50 -21.40 28.53 3.61
C LYS A 50 -20.76 29.92 3.42
N LYS A 51 -20.82 30.79 4.42
CA LYS A 51 -20.17 32.12 4.41
C LYS A 51 -18.65 32.04 4.45
N ILE A 52 -18.08 31.06 5.15
CA ILE A 52 -16.62 30.84 5.19
C ILE A 52 -16.14 30.34 3.83
N VAL A 53 -16.77 29.30 3.29
CA VAL A 53 -16.41 28.72 1.98
C VAL A 53 -16.55 29.75 0.86
N LYS A 54 -17.63 30.55 0.88
CA LYS A 54 -17.81 31.63 -0.09
C LYS A 54 -16.69 32.67 0.00
N ARG A 55 -16.30 33.10 1.21
CA ARG A 55 -15.19 34.04 1.39
C ARG A 55 -13.85 33.49 0.91
N VAL A 56 -13.56 32.22 1.13
CA VAL A 56 -12.32 31.59 0.63
C VAL A 56 -12.31 31.62 -0.91
N ARG A 57 -13.41 31.21 -1.55
CA ARG A 57 -13.54 31.23 -3.01
C ARG A 57 -13.50 32.65 -3.61
N ASP A 58 -14.12 33.61 -2.93
CA ASP A 58 -14.13 35.01 -3.35
C ASP A 58 -12.72 35.61 -3.21
N VAL A 59 -11.97 35.31 -2.14
CA VAL A 59 -10.56 35.73 -1.98
C VAL A 59 -9.65 35.11 -3.05
N GLU A 60 -9.91 33.88 -3.47
CA GLU A 60 -9.22 33.24 -4.60
C GLU A 60 -9.58 33.87 -5.96
N SER A 61 -10.79 34.43 -6.11
CA SER A 61 -11.29 35.01 -7.37
C SER A 61 -11.10 36.53 -7.47
N SER A 62 -10.97 37.25 -6.35
CA SER A 62 -10.85 38.71 -6.28
C SER A 62 -9.46 39.17 -5.83
N GLY A 63 -8.41 38.48 -6.28
CA GLY A 63 -7.03 38.83 -6.03
C GLY A 63 -6.58 40.13 -6.72
N SER A 64 -6.99 41.29 -6.21
CA SER A 64 -6.15 42.50 -6.20
C SER A 64 -6.63 43.43 -5.08
N PRO A 65 -5.78 43.67 -4.07
CA PRO A 65 -4.98 44.88 -4.16
C PRO A 65 -3.51 44.67 -3.76
N ARG A 66 -2.62 45.21 -4.61
CA ARG A 66 -1.28 45.76 -4.30
C ARG A 66 -0.66 45.31 -2.96
N HIS A 67 0.23 44.31 -2.99
CA HIS A 67 1.54 44.36 -2.32
C HIS A 67 2.37 43.08 -2.58
N LYS A 68 3.44 43.22 -3.37
CA LYS A 68 4.74 42.52 -3.27
C LYS A 68 4.75 41.05 -2.74
N LYS A 69 4.19 40.07 -3.46
CA LYS A 69 4.42 38.61 -3.20
C LYS A 69 4.37 37.72 -4.46
N GLY A 70 4.74 38.25 -5.63
CA GLY A 70 4.62 37.54 -6.92
C GLY A 70 5.59 36.38 -7.18
N ALA A 71 6.46 36.00 -6.24
CA ALA A 71 7.49 34.98 -6.46
C ALA A 71 7.27 33.65 -5.70
N GLU A 72 6.33 33.60 -4.75
CA GLU A 72 6.07 32.38 -3.95
C GLU A 72 4.84 31.60 -4.42
N MET A 73 3.82 32.27 -4.95
CA MET A 73 2.54 31.62 -5.31
C MET A 73 2.59 30.81 -6.62
N GLU A 74 3.52 31.09 -7.54
CA GLU A 74 3.75 30.25 -8.73
C GLU A 74 4.59 29.00 -8.44
N LYS A 75 5.32 28.97 -7.33
CA LYS A 75 6.17 27.81 -6.97
C LYS A 75 5.37 26.63 -6.46
N GLU A 76 4.20 26.85 -5.85
CA GLU A 76 3.37 25.80 -5.29
C GLU A 76 2.74 24.87 -6.34
N PRO A 77 2.07 25.35 -7.40
CA PRO A 77 1.56 24.48 -8.46
C PRO A 77 2.69 23.78 -9.24
N GLN A 78 3.85 24.44 -9.41
CA GLN A 78 5.01 23.81 -10.05
C GLN A 78 5.66 22.75 -9.14
N SER A 79 5.72 22.98 -7.83
CA SER A 79 6.22 22.03 -6.83
C SER A 79 5.36 20.77 -6.77
N ILE A 80 4.03 20.94 -6.81
CA ILE A 80 3.08 19.81 -6.86
C ILE A 80 3.26 19.03 -8.17
N ARG A 81 3.42 19.72 -9.30
CA ARG A 81 3.65 19.07 -10.60
C ARG A 81 4.96 18.29 -10.63
N ASN A 82 6.05 18.89 -10.18
CA ASN A 82 7.35 18.23 -10.09
C ASN A 82 7.30 17.00 -9.17
N ARG A 83 6.59 17.10 -8.04
CA ARG A 83 6.39 15.97 -7.13
C ARG A 83 5.49 14.88 -7.73
N MET A 84 4.50 15.25 -8.54
CA MET A 84 3.69 14.28 -9.29
C MET A 84 4.56 13.53 -10.30
N ASP A 85 5.39 14.24 -11.06
CA ASP A 85 6.31 13.64 -12.02
C ASP A 85 7.31 12.70 -11.33
N GLU A 86 7.85 13.10 -10.17
CA GLU A 86 8.74 12.26 -9.36
C GLU A 86 8.02 10.99 -8.86
N LEU A 87 6.80 11.13 -8.35
CA LEU A 87 6.00 9.98 -7.89
C LEU A 87 5.62 9.05 -9.05
N GLU A 88 5.28 9.58 -10.22
CA GLU A 88 5.04 8.79 -11.42
C GLU A 88 6.30 8.02 -11.83
N GLN A 89 7.46 8.67 -11.80
CA GLN A 89 8.73 8.04 -12.12
C GLN A 89 9.05 6.92 -11.13
N ILE A 90 8.91 7.17 -9.82
CA ILE A 90 9.09 6.15 -8.78
C ILE A 90 8.14 4.97 -8.98
N THR A 91 6.88 5.26 -9.32
CA THR A 91 5.88 4.21 -9.55
C THR A 91 6.26 3.34 -10.75
N ARG A 92 6.71 3.95 -11.85
CA ARG A 92 7.22 3.22 -13.03
C ARG A 92 8.45 2.39 -12.69
N THR A 93 9.43 2.94 -11.99
CA THR A 93 10.64 2.20 -11.60
C THR A 93 10.32 1.04 -10.67
N ASN A 94 9.40 1.23 -9.73
CA ASN A 94 8.97 0.16 -8.82
C ASN A 94 8.23 -0.95 -9.57
N HIS A 95 7.41 -0.60 -10.55
CA HIS A 95 6.74 -1.56 -11.41
C HIS A 95 7.75 -2.40 -12.20
N ASP A 96 8.74 -1.76 -12.82
CA ASP A 96 9.81 -2.45 -13.56
C ASP A 96 10.65 -3.36 -12.65
N GLN A 97 10.91 -2.95 -11.41
CA GLN A 97 11.63 -3.76 -10.43
C GLN A 97 10.81 -4.98 -9.98
N LEU A 98 9.51 -4.79 -9.72
CA LEU A 98 8.60 -5.88 -9.39
C LEU A 98 8.54 -6.92 -10.50
N ASP A 99 8.44 -6.48 -11.76
CA ASP A 99 8.41 -7.38 -12.91
C ASP A 99 9.69 -8.19 -13.06
N ARG A 100 10.87 -7.59 -12.80
CA ARG A 100 12.15 -8.32 -12.78
C ARG A 100 12.17 -9.35 -11.67
N LEU A 101 11.80 -8.97 -10.45
CA LEU A 101 11.77 -9.87 -9.31
C LEU A 101 10.79 -11.04 -9.51
N LEU A 102 9.63 -10.80 -10.14
CA LEU A 102 8.69 -11.86 -10.47
C LEU A 102 9.28 -12.86 -11.48
N LYS A 103 9.98 -12.38 -12.50
CA LYS A 103 10.66 -13.23 -13.49
C LYS A 103 11.78 -14.04 -12.84
N GLU A 104 12.61 -13.42 -12.00
CA GLU A 104 13.67 -14.12 -11.26
C GLU A 104 13.10 -15.16 -10.29
N ASN A 105 12.03 -14.83 -9.55
CA ASN A 105 11.38 -15.76 -8.64
C ASN A 105 10.82 -16.98 -9.38
N ARG A 106 10.22 -16.76 -10.56
CA ARG A 106 9.74 -17.85 -11.42
C ARG A 106 10.90 -18.74 -11.88
N LYS A 107 12.00 -18.14 -12.36
CA LYS A 107 13.18 -18.88 -12.81
C LYS A 107 13.78 -19.71 -11.68
N LEU A 108 13.96 -19.14 -10.49
CA LEU A 108 14.45 -19.85 -9.31
C LEU A 108 13.55 -21.03 -8.92
N ARG A 109 12.22 -20.87 -9.01
CA ARG A 109 11.28 -21.98 -8.75
C ARG A 109 11.40 -23.09 -9.78
N GLU A 110 11.63 -22.76 -11.05
CA GLU A 110 11.85 -23.74 -12.11
C GLU A 110 13.18 -24.48 -11.91
N GLU A 111 14.26 -23.77 -11.57
CA GLU A 111 15.56 -24.34 -11.22
C GLU A 111 15.48 -25.25 -9.99
N MET A 112 14.77 -24.83 -8.94
CA MET A 112 14.58 -25.62 -7.72
C MET A 112 13.87 -26.94 -8.01
N LYS A 113 12.79 -26.91 -8.82
CA LYS A 113 12.09 -28.13 -9.27
C LYS A 113 12.99 -29.06 -10.08
N PHE A 114 13.85 -28.50 -10.94
CA PHE A 114 14.82 -29.28 -11.70
C PHE A 114 15.80 -30.01 -10.77
N PHE A 115 16.36 -29.30 -9.77
CA PHE A 115 17.26 -29.91 -8.80
C PHE A 115 16.58 -30.95 -7.91
N GLU A 116 15.33 -30.72 -7.49
CA GLU A 116 14.53 -31.69 -6.75
C GLU A 116 14.35 -32.99 -7.56
N GLN A 117 14.02 -32.88 -8.84
CA GLN A 117 13.87 -34.03 -9.74
C GLN A 117 15.19 -34.79 -9.91
N LEU A 118 16.28 -34.08 -10.18
CA LEU A 118 17.61 -34.67 -10.33
C LEU A 118 18.05 -35.40 -9.05
N LEU A 119 17.82 -34.79 -7.88
CA LEU A 119 18.15 -35.39 -6.59
C LEU A 119 17.36 -36.68 -6.35
N MET A 120 16.08 -36.71 -6.74
CA MET A 120 15.25 -37.91 -6.64
C MET A 120 15.76 -39.05 -7.52
N GLU A 121 16.21 -38.75 -8.75
CA GLU A 121 16.79 -39.74 -9.67
C GLU A 121 18.09 -40.33 -9.11
N GLU A 122 19.00 -39.49 -8.61
CA GLU A 122 20.24 -39.94 -7.98
C GLU A 122 19.97 -40.76 -6.71
N TYR A 123 19.00 -40.35 -5.89
CA TYR A 123 18.59 -41.11 -4.71
C TYR A 123 18.05 -42.50 -5.09
N GLN A 124 17.20 -42.58 -6.12
CA GLN A 124 16.68 -43.85 -6.63
C GLN A 124 17.79 -44.75 -7.16
N LEU A 125 18.77 -44.19 -7.87
CA LEU A 125 19.93 -44.92 -8.36
C LEU A 125 20.75 -45.49 -7.19
N LEU A 126 20.99 -44.70 -6.15
CA LEU A 126 21.71 -45.15 -4.96
C LEU A 126 20.97 -46.30 -4.26
N VAL A 127 19.65 -46.18 -4.08
CA VAL A 127 18.81 -47.24 -3.51
C VAL A 127 18.90 -48.52 -4.35
N HIS A 128 18.89 -48.39 -5.68
CA HIS A 128 19.03 -49.52 -6.59
C HIS A 128 20.40 -50.21 -6.45
N LEU A 129 21.48 -49.43 -6.44
CA LEU A 129 22.84 -49.94 -6.29
C LEU A 129 23.07 -50.63 -4.92
N LEU A 130 22.58 -50.03 -3.84
CA LEU A 130 22.64 -50.62 -2.50
C LEU A 130 21.83 -51.92 -2.42
N SER A 131 20.64 -51.94 -3.03
CA SER A 131 19.80 -53.14 -3.10
C SER A 131 20.46 -54.26 -3.90
N ASN A 132 21.12 -53.94 -5.01
CA ASN A 132 21.85 -54.92 -5.82
C ASN A 132 23.12 -55.43 -5.13
N LYS A 133 23.86 -54.56 -4.44
CA LYS A 133 25.04 -54.97 -3.65
C LYS A 133 24.65 -55.96 -2.54
N ASN A 134 23.51 -55.73 -1.88
CA ASN A 134 22.97 -56.66 -0.87
C ASN A 134 22.50 -58.00 -1.46
N ARG A 135 21.96 -58.02 -2.69
CA ARG A 135 21.63 -59.27 -3.40
C ARG A 135 22.89 -60.06 -3.76
N ASN A 136 23.91 -59.40 -4.28
CA ASN A 136 25.19 -60.04 -4.62
C ASN A 136 25.94 -60.55 -3.39
N ALA A 137 25.90 -59.82 -2.27
CA ALA A 137 26.46 -60.28 -1.00
C ALA A 137 25.72 -61.50 -0.43
N ARG A 138 24.39 -61.58 -0.59
CA ARG A 138 23.59 -62.76 -0.19
C ARG A 138 23.92 -63.99 -1.02
N ILE A 139 24.15 -63.84 -2.32
CA ILE A 139 24.52 -64.95 -3.20
C ILE A 139 25.89 -65.51 -2.80
N HIS A 140 26.89 -64.64 -2.54
CA HIS A 140 28.20 -65.09 -2.07
C HIS A 140 28.19 -65.77 -0.69
N GLN A 141 27.26 -65.41 0.21
CA GLN A 141 27.09 -66.10 1.50
C GLN A 141 26.40 -67.47 1.38
N LEU A 142 25.61 -67.69 0.33
CA LEU A 142 24.99 -68.99 0.06
C LEU A 142 25.97 -69.94 -0.65
N GLU A 143 26.81 -69.41 -1.55
CA GLU A 143 27.84 -70.20 -2.24
C GLU A 143 28.99 -70.62 -1.31
N SER A 144 29.40 -69.77 -0.34
CA SER A 144 30.43 -70.12 0.65
C SER A 144 29.96 -71.18 1.67
N ARG A 145 28.65 -71.36 1.82
CA ARG A 145 28.06 -72.34 2.75
C ARG A 145 27.88 -73.72 2.13
N ASN A 146 27.74 -73.81 0.80
CA ASN A 146 27.64 -75.07 0.06
C ASN A 146 29.00 -75.63 -0.42
N SER A 147 30.09 -74.89 -0.28
CA SER A 147 31.45 -75.32 -0.66
C SER A 147 32.28 -75.88 0.50
N GLY A 148 31.68 -75.99 1.69
CA GLY A 148 32.29 -76.58 2.89
C GLY A 148 31.82 -78.01 3.23
N GLU A 149 30.96 -78.62 2.40
CA GLU A 149 30.52 -80.01 2.52
C GLU A 149 30.95 -80.79 1.27
N ALA A 150 32.23 -81.10 1.16
CA ALA A 150 32.78 -82.13 0.26
C ALA A 150 34.10 -82.67 0.83
#